data_AF-A0AB73TGI9-F1
#
_entry.id   AF-A0AB73TGI9-F1
#
_cell.length_a   1.000
_cell.length_b   1.000
_cell.length_c   1.000
_cell.angle_alpha   90.00
_cell.angle_beta   90.00
_cell.angle_gamma   90.00
#
_symmetry.space_group_name_H-M   'P 1'
#
loop_
_entity.id
_entity.type
_entity.pdbx_description
1 polymer ?
#
loop_
_entity_poly.entity_id
_entity_poly.type
_entity_poly.pdbx_seq_one_letter_code
_entity_poly.pdbx_strand_id
1 'polypeptide(L)'
;MGVLTVRDLDRILAHSTVPVPPEVGSVLARAEKGDEVFANRFSAAEFVTMVRTRYLAREPNLQELIEPLGGLGSAPVLFCQVESGEEVVSLVLDEHEHEVLAVTYLDRSRTARTISVGDFRGLLRASTLPAAARARSAIEALPDDRLLRLGETEAASIARTLWTKYNLAREKGVAVVGLEQFTKDLSDAGSMDVLLGSIWLQESLVTAALDATTRQIVGVLYITDFLPSAGRTSPAR
;
A
#
# COMPACT_ATOMS: atom_id res chain seq x y z
N MET A 1 -8.96 -1.06 -25.17
CA MET A 1 -8.55 -2.33 -24.52
C MET A 1 -9.37 -2.50 -23.27
N GLY A 2 -9.89 -3.70 -23.03
CA GLY A 2 -10.74 -4.00 -21.89
C GLY A 2 -9.99 -3.93 -20.56
N VAL A 3 -10.73 -3.72 -19.49
CA VAL A 3 -10.25 -3.86 -18.12
C VAL A 3 -9.86 -5.33 -17.90
N LEU A 4 -8.67 -5.59 -17.34
CA LEU A 4 -8.26 -6.93 -16.93
C LEU A 4 -8.95 -7.29 -15.61
N THR A 5 -9.56 -8.47 -15.55
CA THR A 5 -10.19 -8.96 -14.33
C THR A 5 -9.36 -10.06 -13.67
N VAL A 6 -9.65 -10.35 -12.40
CA VAL A 6 -9.05 -11.49 -11.68
C VAL A 6 -9.27 -12.80 -12.44
N ARG A 7 -10.43 -12.98 -13.08
CA ARG A 7 -10.71 -14.14 -13.95
C ARG A 7 -9.76 -14.24 -15.14
N ASP A 8 -9.40 -13.11 -15.75
CA ASP A 8 -8.50 -13.10 -16.90
C ASP A 8 -7.08 -13.48 -16.48
N LEU A 9 -6.60 -12.95 -15.35
CA LEU A 9 -5.30 -13.36 -14.80
C LEU A 9 -5.25 -14.85 -14.46
N ASP A 10 -6.30 -15.40 -13.86
CA ASP A 10 -6.38 -16.82 -13.54
C ASP A 10 -6.25 -17.68 -14.80
N ARG A 11 -6.91 -17.27 -15.90
CA ARG A 11 -6.80 -17.92 -17.21
C ARG A 11 -5.39 -17.79 -17.79
N ILE A 12 -4.79 -16.61 -17.74
CA ILE A 12 -3.44 -16.36 -18.26
C ILE A 12 -2.41 -17.23 -17.51
N LEU A 13 -2.46 -17.23 -16.18
CA LEU A 13 -1.52 -17.98 -15.34
C LEU A 13 -1.66 -19.50 -15.49
N ALA A 14 -2.87 -20.01 -15.77
CA ALA A 14 -3.08 -21.44 -16.03
C ALA A 14 -2.32 -21.96 -17.28
N HIS A 15 -1.94 -21.06 -18.20
CA HIS A 15 -1.18 -21.38 -19.41
C HIS A 15 0.25 -20.83 -19.35
N SER A 16 0.70 -20.36 -18.19
CA SER A 16 2.03 -19.79 -18.01
C SER A 16 3.13 -20.84 -18.23
N THR A 17 4.13 -20.48 -19.02
CA THR A 17 5.39 -21.23 -19.17
C THR A 17 6.40 -20.87 -18.08
N VAL A 18 6.20 -19.73 -17.41
CA VAL A 18 7.01 -19.26 -16.28
C VAL A 18 6.54 -19.96 -14.99
N PRO A 19 7.45 -20.42 -14.12
CA PRO A 19 7.11 -20.99 -12.82
C PRO A 19 6.25 -20.03 -11.99
N VAL A 20 5.07 -20.49 -11.57
CA VAL A 20 4.15 -19.72 -10.73
C VAL A 20 4.30 -20.17 -9.27
N PRO A 21 4.55 -19.25 -8.31
CA PRO A 21 4.56 -19.61 -6.89
C PRO A 21 3.25 -20.29 -6.48
N PRO A 22 3.29 -21.37 -5.69
CA PRO A 22 2.10 -22.16 -5.35
C PRO A 22 1.02 -21.35 -4.60
N GLU A 23 1.43 -20.29 -3.91
CA GLU A 23 0.53 -19.40 -3.17
C GLU A 23 -0.35 -18.55 -4.09
N VAL A 24 0.09 -18.24 -5.32
CA VAL A 24 -0.64 -17.39 -6.27
C VAL A 24 -2.05 -17.91 -6.53
N GLY A 25 -2.19 -19.21 -6.78
CA GLY A 25 -3.50 -19.82 -7.04
C GLY A 25 -4.45 -19.68 -5.84
N SER A 26 -3.92 -19.76 -4.62
CA SER A 26 -4.72 -19.58 -3.41
C SER A 26 -5.19 -18.14 -3.23
N VAL A 27 -4.33 -17.16 -3.55
CA VAL A 27 -4.69 -15.73 -3.52
C VAL A 27 -5.78 -15.41 -4.55
N LEU A 28 -5.58 -15.84 -5.80
CA LEU A 28 -6.54 -15.58 -6.88
C LEU A 28 -7.87 -16.32 -6.67
N ALA A 29 -7.88 -17.44 -5.95
CA ALA A 29 -9.10 -18.16 -5.59
C ALA A 29 -9.95 -17.41 -4.54
N ARG A 30 -9.32 -16.64 -3.65
CA ARG A 30 -10.01 -15.82 -2.64
C ARG A 30 -10.54 -14.49 -3.18
N ALA A 31 -9.89 -13.94 -4.20
CA ALA A 31 -10.30 -12.70 -4.85
C ALA A 31 -11.60 -12.88 -5.67
N GLU A 32 -12.44 -11.85 -5.73
CA GLU A 32 -13.65 -11.90 -6.53
C GLU A 32 -13.27 -11.91 -8.03
N LYS A 33 -13.74 -12.92 -8.77
CA LYS A 33 -13.31 -13.13 -10.16
C LYS A 33 -13.68 -11.98 -11.11
N GLY A 34 -14.66 -11.16 -10.74
CA GLY A 34 -15.08 -9.97 -11.49
C GLY A 34 -14.29 -8.71 -11.16
N ASP A 35 -13.45 -8.71 -10.12
CA ASP A 35 -12.70 -7.53 -9.70
C ASP A 35 -11.70 -7.11 -10.76
N GLU A 36 -11.58 -5.80 -10.92
CA GLU A 36 -10.57 -5.20 -11.77
C GLU A 36 -9.19 -5.38 -11.15
N VAL A 37 -8.24 -5.78 -12.00
CA VAL A 37 -6.84 -5.92 -11.63
C VAL A 37 -6.18 -4.57 -11.73
N PHE A 38 -5.35 -4.22 -10.74
CA PHE A 38 -4.50 -3.06 -10.86
C PHE A 38 -3.45 -3.32 -11.96
N ALA A 39 -3.58 -2.65 -13.09
CA ALA A 39 -2.72 -2.86 -14.25
C ALA A 39 -2.14 -1.53 -14.75
N ASN A 40 -0.81 -1.45 -14.90
CA ASN A 40 -0.11 -0.29 -15.44
C ASN A 40 0.84 -0.69 -16.57
N ARG A 41 0.87 0.14 -17.60
CA ARG A 41 1.73 -0.03 -18.77
C ARG A 41 3.08 0.64 -18.55
N PHE A 42 4.13 -0.02 -18.99
CA PHE A 42 5.48 0.50 -18.99
C PHE A 42 6.23 0.01 -20.23
N SER A 43 7.33 0.67 -20.57
CA SER A 43 8.40 -0.06 -21.27
C SER A 43 9.15 -0.95 -20.27
N ALA A 44 9.64 -2.11 -20.71
CA ALA A 44 10.38 -3.03 -19.82
C ALA A 44 11.57 -2.33 -19.13
N ALA A 45 12.36 -1.56 -19.88
CA ALA A 45 13.49 -0.79 -19.34
C ALA A 45 13.06 0.26 -18.29
N GLU A 46 11.94 0.95 -18.50
CA GLU A 46 11.38 1.90 -17.53
C GLU A 46 10.95 1.19 -16.26
N PHE A 47 10.20 0.09 -16.38
CA PHE A 47 9.76 -0.69 -15.23
C PHE A 47 10.94 -1.23 -14.41
N VAL A 48 11.93 -1.83 -15.08
CA VAL A 48 13.17 -2.33 -14.44
C VAL A 48 13.89 -1.20 -13.70
N THR A 49 14.05 -0.04 -14.34
CA THR A 49 14.71 1.13 -13.74
C THR A 49 13.94 1.64 -12.52
N MET A 50 12.62 1.76 -12.63
CA MET A 50 11.75 2.20 -11.56
C MET A 50 11.84 1.26 -10.34
N VAL A 51 11.70 -0.05 -10.55
CA VAL A 51 11.78 -1.06 -9.48
C VAL A 51 13.14 -1.03 -8.80
N ARG A 52 14.23 -1.04 -9.58
CA ARG A 52 15.60 -1.00 -9.04
C ARG A 52 15.88 0.21 -8.18
N THR A 53 15.45 1.38 -8.65
CA THR A 53 15.80 2.65 -8.00
C THR A 53 14.91 3.01 -6.81
N ARG A 54 13.65 2.57 -6.82
CA ARG A 54 12.65 3.04 -5.84
C ARG A 54 12.10 1.96 -4.92
N TYR A 55 12.07 0.69 -5.36
CA TYR A 55 11.27 -0.33 -4.68
C TYR A 55 12.09 -1.49 -4.13
N LEU A 56 13.19 -1.91 -4.78
CA LEU A 56 13.96 -3.09 -4.33
C LEU A 56 14.43 -3.05 -2.87
N ALA A 57 14.77 -1.87 -2.35
CA ALA A 57 15.19 -1.73 -0.95
C ALA A 57 14.07 -2.06 0.05
N ARG A 58 12.80 -1.87 -0.35
CA ARG A 58 11.61 -2.08 0.49
C ARG A 58 10.92 -3.41 0.19
N GLU A 59 10.95 -3.83 -1.07
CA GLU A 59 10.28 -5.02 -1.59
C GLU A 59 11.29 -5.86 -2.39
N PRO A 60 12.19 -6.59 -1.71
CA PRO A 60 13.25 -7.35 -2.38
C PRO A 60 12.70 -8.47 -3.28
N ASN A 61 11.49 -8.94 -3.02
CA ASN A 61 10.80 -9.93 -3.86
C ASN A 61 10.52 -9.42 -5.29
N LEU A 62 10.48 -8.10 -5.51
CA LEU A 62 10.32 -7.55 -6.85
C LEU A 62 11.53 -7.79 -7.75
N GLN A 63 12.67 -8.24 -7.20
CA GLN A 63 13.83 -8.66 -7.99
C GLN A 63 13.46 -9.77 -8.98
N GLU A 64 12.62 -10.72 -8.55
CA GLU A 64 12.13 -11.84 -9.37
C GLU A 64 11.32 -11.35 -10.58
N LEU A 65 10.68 -10.18 -10.47
CA LEU A 65 9.91 -9.59 -11.57
C LEU A 65 10.76 -8.93 -12.63
N ILE A 66 11.92 -8.39 -12.26
CA ILE A 66 12.73 -7.59 -13.18
C ILE A 66 13.88 -8.35 -13.81
N GLU A 67 14.30 -9.46 -13.22
CA GLU A 67 15.38 -10.29 -13.75
C GLU A 67 15.08 -10.83 -15.16
N PRO A 68 13.87 -11.37 -15.45
CA PRO A 68 13.53 -11.84 -16.80
C PRO A 68 13.43 -10.73 -17.86
N LEU A 69 13.26 -9.47 -17.43
CA LEU A 69 13.01 -8.34 -18.33
C LEU A 69 14.29 -7.69 -18.87
N GLY A 70 15.46 -8.07 -18.35
CA GLY A 70 16.73 -7.39 -18.65
C GLY A 70 17.11 -7.34 -20.14
N GLY A 71 16.60 -8.28 -20.94
CA GLY A 71 16.86 -8.34 -22.39
C GLY A 71 15.80 -7.67 -23.27
N LEU A 72 14.68 -7.21 -22.70
CA LEU A 72 13.52 -6.76 -23.49
C LEU A 72 13.60 -5.29 -23.94
N GLY A 73 14.55 -4.51 -23.41
CA GLY A 73 14.74 -3.12 -23.79
C GLY A 73 13.47 -2.29 -23.62
N SER A 74 12.99 -1.66 -24.70
CA SER A 74 11.78 -0.83 -24.66
C SER A 74 10.48 -1.57 -24.98
N ALA A 75 10.49 -2.92 -24.99
CA ALA A 75 9.29 -3.69 -25.26
C ALA A 75 8.16 -3.31 -24.28
N PRO A 76 6.91 -3.19 -24.76
CA PRO A 76 5.79 -2.81 -23.91
C PRO A 76 5.39 -3.97 -23.00
N VAL A 77 5.26 -3.68 -21.71
CA VAL A 77 4.87 -4.65 -20.68
C VAL A 77 3.75 -4.11 -19.82
N LEU A 78 2.99 -5.03 -19.25
CA LEU A 78 1.91 -4.72 -18.33
C LEU A 78 2.23 -5.27 -16.93
N PHE A 79 2.45 -4.38 -15.97
CA PHE A 79 2.54 -4.74 -14.57
C PHE A 79 1.14 -4.87 -13.99
N CYS A 80 0.81 -6.04 -13.45
CA CYS A 80 -0.47 -6.33 -12.82
C CYS A 80 -0.30 -6.71 -11.37
N GLN A 81 -1.27 -6.36 -10.53
CA GLN A 81 -1.28 -6.70 -9.12
C GLN A 81 -2.69 -7.12 -8.66
N VAL A 82 -2.73 -8.19 -7.87
CA VAL A 82 -3.92 -8.63 -7.13
C VAL A 82 -3.54 -8.75 -5.67
N GLU A 83 -4.38 -8.18 -4.80
CA GLU A 83 -4.20 -8.24 -3.35
C GLU A 83 -5.37 -9.00 -2.71
N SER A 84 -5.05 -9.94 -1.81
CA SER A 84 -6.02 -10.63 -0.94
C SER A 84 -5.56 -10.46 0.51
N GLY A 85 -6.02 -9.41 1.17
CA GLY A 85 -5.51 -9.05 2.50
C GLY A 85 -4.03 -8.67 2.42
N GLU A 86 -3.15 -9.44 3.06
CA GLU A 86 -1.70 -9.16 3.06
C GLU A 86 -0.91 -9.84 1.97
N GLU A 87 -1.58 -10.72 1.25
CA GLU A 87 -0.97 -11.51 0.22
C GLU A 87 -1.13 -10.78 -1.10
N VAL A 88 0.01 -10.54 -1.74
CA VAL A 88 0.10 -9.76 -2.96
C VAL A 88 0.69 -10.64 -4.05
N VAL A 89 -0.05 -10.78 -5.12
CA VAL A 89 0.44 -11.37 -6.37
C VAL A 89 0.78 -10.22 -7.30
N SER A 90 2.04 -10.16 -7.71
CA SER A 90 2.51 -9.20 -8.69
C SER A 90 3.02 -9.96 -9.91
N LEU A 91 2.67 -9.49 -11.10
CA LEU A 91 3.06 -10.16 -12.34
C LEU A 91 3.32 -9.14 -13.45
N VAL A 92 4.19 -9.53 -14.38
CA VAL A 92 4.51 -8.76 -15.57
C VAL A 92 4.09 -9.58 -16.78
N LEU A 93 3.25 -9.01 -17.63
CA LEU A 93 2.82 -9.59 -18.88
C LEU A 93 3.47 -8.87 -20.05
N ASP A 94 3.67 -9.58 -21.16
CA ASP A 94 3.80 -8.94 -22.46
C ASP A 94 2.49 -8.20 -22.78
N GLU A 95 2.56 -6.92 -23.17
CA GLU A 95 1.33 -6.13 -23.39
C GLU A 95 0.50 -6.63 -24.58
N HIS A 96 1.14 -7.23 -25.59
CA HIS A 96 0.48 -7.61 -26.84
C HIS A 96 -0.04 -9.04 -26.79
N GLU A 97 0.80 -9.97 -26.35
CA GLU A 97 0.49 -11.40 -26.31
C GLU A 97 -0.15 -11.82 -25.00
N HIS A 98 -0.11 -10.97 -23.96
CA HIS A 98 -0.50 -11.29 -22.58
C HIS A 98 0.18 -12.55 -22.03
N GLU A 99 1.37 -12.88 -22.52
CA GLU A 99 2.19 -13.95 -21.99
C GLU A 99 2.79 -13.52 -20.65
N VAL A 100 2.84 -14.43 -19.68
CA VAL A 100 3.46 -14.18 -18.37
C VAL A 100 4.97 -14.12 -18.56
N LEU A 101 5.57 -12.97 -18.29
CA LEU A 101 7.02 -12.77 -18.32
C LEU A 101 7.65 -13.02 -16.95
N ALA A 102 6.94 -12.65 -15.88
CA ALA A 102 7.37 -12.88 -14.52
C ALA A 102 6.17 -12.85 -13.55
N VAL A 103 6.28 -13.57 -12.43
CA VAL A 103 5.30 -13.57 -11.36
C VAL A 103 6.01 -13.74 -10.02
N THR A 104 5.57 -13.00 -9.01
CA THR A 104 6.06 -13.14 -7.64
C THR A 104 4.89 -13.03 -6.66
N TYR A 105 5.14 -13.52 -5.45
CA TYR A 105 4.20 -13.51 -4.34
C TYR A 105 4.86 -12.87 -3.12
N LEU A 106 4.12 -12.00 -2.43
CA LEU A 106 4.54 -11.39 -1.18
C LEU A 106 3.47 -11.57 -0.10
N ASP A 107 3.87 -12.19 1.01
CA ASP A 107 3.08 -12.22 2.24
C ASP A 107 3.54 -11.09 3.17
N ARG A 108 2.83 -9.95 3.14
CA ARG A 108 3.14 -8.80 3.99
C ARG A 108 2.93 -9.11 5.48
N SER A 109 2.20 -10.16 5.85
CA SER A 109 1.94 -10.48 7.26
C SER A 109 3.19 -10.97 8.00
N ARG A 110 4.14 -11.58 7.29
CA ARG A 110 5.38 -12.13 7.89
C ARG A 110 6.37 -11.06 8.29
N THR A 111 6.29 -9.88 7.67
CA THR A 111 7.20 -8.76 7.92
C THR A 111 6.49 -7.58 8.59
N ALA A 112 5.16 -7.61 8.71
CA ALA A 112 4.38 -6.56 9.32
C ALA A 112 4.67 -6.44 10.83
N ARG A 113 5.22 -5.29 11.22
CA ARG A 113 5.17 -4.89 12.63
C ARG A 113 3.72 -4.53 12.96
N THR A 114 3.22 -4.98 14.11
CA THR A 114 1.85 -4.67 14.55
C THR A 114 1.83 -3.98 15.90
N ILE A 115 0.79 -3.18 16.13
CA ILE A 115 0.45 -2.61 17.43
C ILE A 115 -1.05 -2.85 17.69
N SER A 116 -1.44 -3.12 18.93
CA SER A 116 -2.86 -3.22 19.27
C SER A 116 -3.53 -1.84 19.18
N VAL A 117 -4.83 -1.80 18.88
CA VAL A 117 -5.59 -0.53 18.91
C VAL A 117 -5.61 0.05 20.33
N GLY A 118 -5.63 -0.78 21.37
CA GLY A 118 -5.49 -0.36 22.76
C GLY A 118 -4.20 0.43 23.01
N ASP A 119 -3.04 -0.16 22.64
CA ASP A 119 -1.74 0.49 22.78
C ASP A 119 -1.65 1.76 21.91
N PHE A 120 -2.17 1.70 20.68
CA PHE A 120 -2.19 2.85 19.78
C PHE A 120 -3.00 4.03 20.35
N ARG A 121 -4.17 3.76 20.96
CA ARG A 121 -4.92 4.79 21.70
C ARG A 121 -4.15 5.32 22.91
N GLY A 122 -3.39 4.46 23.60
CA GLY A 122 -2.49 4.86 24.67
C GLY A 122 -1.44 5.87 24.20
N LEU A 123 -0.80 5.60 23.05
CA LEU A 123 0.16 6.51 22.44
C LEU A 123 -0.48 7.83 21.99
N LEU A 124 -1.66 7.78 21.36
CA LEU A 124 -2.41 8.98 20.99
C LEU A 124 -2.82 9.82 22.19
N ARG A 125 -3.12 9.18 23.33
CA ARG A 125 -3.44 9.87 24.59
C ARG A 125 -2.23 10.59 25.18
N ALA A 126 -1.03 10.00 25.06
CA ALA A 126 0.21 10.60 25.54
C ALA A 126 0.75 11.69 24.61
N SER A 127 0.32 11.71 23.34
CA SER A 127 0.76 12.69 22.35
C SER A 127 0.16 14.07 22.59
N THR A 128 0.99 15.10 22.44
CA THR A 128 0.59 16.52 22.48
C THR A 128 0.21 17.07 21.10
N LEU A 129 0.26 16.25 20.04
CA LEU A 129 -0.01 16.69 18.69
C LEU A 129 -1.48 17.09 18.49
N PRO A 130 -1.78 18.20 17.78
CA PRO A 130 -3.15 18.70 17.65
C PRO A 130 -4.16 17.70 17.07
N ALA A 131 -3.72 16.82 16.16
CA ALA A 131 -4.58 15.81 15.54
C ALA A 131 -4.81 14.57 16.43
N ALA A 132 -4.01 14.36 17.49
CA ALA A 132 -4.03 13.13 18.29
C ALA A 132 -5.37 12.93 19.01
N ALA A 133 -5.95 13.99 19.57
CA ALA A 133 -7.23 13.91 20.28
C ALA A 133 -8.39 13.51 19.35
N ARG A 134 -8.43 14.06 18.13
CA ARG A 134 -9.43 13.70 17.11
C ARG A 134 -9.22 12.28 16.61
N ALA A 135 -7.98 11.91 16.29
CA ALA A 135 -7.63 10.56 15.89
C ALA A 135 -8.03 9.51 16.93
N ARG A 136 -7.74 9.76 18.22
CA ARG A 136 -8.11 8.88 19.33
C ARG A 136 -9.62 8.71 19.42
N SER A 137 -10.36 9.81 19.34
CA SER A 137 -11.83 9.80 19.42
C SER A 137 -12.45 8.99 18.27
N ALA A 138 -11.89 9.09 17.06
CA ALA A 138 -12.38 8.38 15.89
C ALA A 138 -12.25 6.85 16.03
N ILE A 139 -11.21 6.37 16.72
CA ILE A 139 -10.96 4.92 16.91
C ILE A 139 -11.46 4.38 18.26
N GLU A 140 -12.17 5.18 19.05
CA GLU A 140 -12.55 4.83 20.43
C GLU A 140 -13.47 3.60 20.49
N ALA A 141 -14.33 3.41 19.49
CA ALA A 141 -15.26 2.29 19.42
C ALA A 141 -14.63 0.98 18.90
N LEU A 142 -13.36 1.01 18.48
CA LEU A 142 -12.69 -0.18 17.97
C LEU A 142 -12.24 -1.10 19.13
N PRO A 143 -12.30 -2.43 18.94
CA PRO A 143 -11.79 -3.40 19.92
C PRO A 143 -10.29 -3.19 20.19
N ASP A 144 -9.89 -3.25 21.45
CA ASP A 144 -8.50 -3.05 21.89
C ASP A 144 -7.53 -4.06 21.28
N ASP A 145 -7.96 -5.30 21.13
CA ASP A 145 -7.20 -6.44 20.61
C ASP A 145 -7.06 -6.42 19.09
N ARG A 146 -7.80 -5.55 18.39
CA ARG A 146 -7.62 -5.34 16.95
C ARG A 146 -6.19 -4.88 16.69
N LEU A 147 -5.51 -5.54 15.75
CA LEU A 147 -4.14 -5.18 15.37
C LEU A 147 -4.12 -4.16 14.24
N LEU A 148 -3.33 -3.10 14.43
CA LEU A 148 -2.93 -2.13 13.44
C LEU A 148 -1.58 -2.52 12.87
N ARG A 149 -1.47 -2.56 11.54
CA ARG A 149 -0.18 -2.77 10.86
C ARG A 149 0.62 -1.49 10.77
N LEU A 150 1.93 -1.66 10.85
CA LEU A 150 2.93 -0.62 10.78
C LEU A 150 3.92 -0.93 9.65
N GLY A 151 3.96 -0.08 8.64
CA GLY A 151 4.93 -0.15 7.55
C GLY A 151 6.17 0.70 7.85
N GLU A 152 7.35 0.13 7.68
CA GLU A 152 8.62 0.85 7.88
C GLU A 152 8.97 1.69 6.66
N THR A 153 9.30 2.97 6.88
CA THR A 153 9.70 3.90 5.82
C THR A 153 10.54 5.04 6.39
N GLU A 154 11.40 5.62 5.57
CA GLU A 154 12.11 6.86 5.89
C GLU A 154 11.13 8.05 6.01
N ALA A 155 11.29 8.86 7.06
CA ALA A 155 10.40 9.97 7.42
C ALA A 155 10.31 11.06 6.33
N ALA A 156 11.44 11.59 5.85
CA ALA A 156 11.44 12.64 4.82
C ALA A 156 10.86 12.16 3.47
N SER A 157 11.04 10.88 3.15
CA SER A 157 10.48 10.27 1.94
C SER A 157 8.95 10.19 2.01
N ILE A 158 8.41 9.71 3.14
CA ILE A 158 6.97 9.59 3.32
C ILE A 158 6.29 10.97 3.51
N ALA A 159 6.97 11.95 4.13
CA ALA A 159 6.47 13.31 4.27
C ALA A 159 6.08 13.94 2.92
N ARG A 160 7.00 13.87 1.93
CA ARG A 160 6.76 14.38 0.57
C ARG A 160 5.58 13.69 -0.09
N THR A 161 5.54 12.36 0.00
CA THR A 161 4.48 11.54 -0.60
C THR A 161 3.10 11.90 -0.04
N LEU A 162 3.00 12.02 1.28
CA LEU A 162 1.73 12.33 1.95
C LEU A 162 1.31 13.78 1.75
N TRP A 163 2.26 14.73 1.70
CA TRP A 163 1.99 16.11 1.32
C TRP A 163 1.35 16.17 -0.07
N THR A 164 1.98 15.59 -1.09
CA THR A 164 1.44 15.59 -2.45
C THR A 164 0.05 14.94 -2.52
N LYS A 165 -0.10 13.76 -1.92
CA LYS A 165 -1.37 13.00 -1.93
C LYS A 165 -2.51 13.78 -1.27
N TYR A 166 -2.29 14.26 -0.06
CA TYR A 166 -3.37 14.84 0.74
C TYR A 166 -3.58 16.33 0.51
N ASN A 167 -2.59 17.07 -0.01
CA ASN A 167 -2.84 18.42 -0.49
C ASN A 167 -3.77 18.40 -1.72
N LEU A 168 -3.55 17.47 -2.66
CA LEU A 168 -4.47 17.26 -3.78
C LEU A 168 -5.87 16.80 -3.32
N ALA A 169 -5.95 15.96 -2.27
CA ALA A 169 -7.25 15.55 -1.72
C ALA A 169 -8.00 16.74 -1.11
N ARG A 170 -7.30 17.66 -0.43
CA ARG A 170 -7.89 18.89 0.13
C ARG A 170 -8.45 19.82 -0.95
N GLU A 171 -7.73 19.97 -2.06
CA GLU A 171 -8.23 20.72 -3.23
C GLU A 171 -9.55 20.16 -3.78
N LYS A 172 -9.79 18.86 -3.55
CA LYS A 172 -11.03 18.16 -3.93
C LYS A 172 -12.10 18.12 -2.82
N GLY A 173 -11.90 18.83 -1.72
CA GLY A 173 -12.88 18.95 -0.64
C GLY A 173 -12.73 17.92 0.50
N VAL A 174 -11.69 17.08 0.49
CA VAL A 174 -11.40 16.15 1.61
C VAL A 174 -10.81 16.94 2.79
N ALA A 175 -11.35 16.76 3.99
CA ALA A 175 -10.82 17.38 5.18
C ALA A 175 -9.63 16.57 5.72
N VAL A 176 -8.45 17.19 5.77
CA VAL A 176 -7.22 16.58 6.30
C VAL A 176 -6.69 17.39 7.47
N VAL A 177 -6.94 16.90 8.67
CA VAL A 177 -6.51 17.52 9.92
C VAL A 177 -5.08 17.11 10.25
N GLY A 178 -4.21 18.10 10.42
CA GLY A 178 -2.82 17.91 10.84
C GLY A 178 -1.81 17.75 9.71
N LEU A 179 -2.18 17.94 8.44
CA LEU A 179 -1.30 17.71 7.28
C LEU A 179 0.01 18.49 7.35
N GLU A 180 -0.08 19.79 7.58
CA GLU A 180 1.06 20.70 7.64
C GLU A 180 2.03 20.28 8.75
N GLN A 181 1.52 20.10 9.97
CA GLN A 181 2.33 19.71 11.12
C GLN A 181 2.95 18.32 10.93
N PHE A 182 2.16 17.34 10.49
CA PHE A 182 2.61 15.97 10.26
C PHE A 182 3.76 15.88 9.25
N THR A 183 3.59 16.55 8.09
CA THR A 183 4.61 16.54 7.04
C THR A 183 5.84 17.33 7.43
N LYS A 184 5.67 18.41 8.23
CA LYS A 184 6.79 19.14 8.83
C LYS A 184 7.57 18.27 9.82
N ASP A 185 6.90 17.64 10.80
CA ASP A 185 7.55 16.80 11.82
C ASP A 185 8.36 15.67 11.18
N LEU A 186 7.81 15.03 10.14
CA LEU A 186 8.51 13.99 9.40
C LEU A 186 9.66 14.51 8.53
N SER A 187 9.53 15.71 7.97
CA SER A 187 10.64 16.33 7.24
C SER A 187 11.78 16.72 8.18
N ASP A 188 11.45 17.25 9.36
CA ASP A 188 12.41 17.62 10.41
C ASP A 188 13.11 16.38 11.00
N ALA A 189 12.43 15.22 11.04
CA ALA A 189 13.02 13.93 11.41
C ALA A 189 14.01 13.37 10.36
N GLY A 190 14.03 13.91 9.14
CA GLY A 190 15.03 13.61 8.12
C GLY A 190 15.04 12.14 7.68
N SER A 191 16.22 11.51 7.71
CA SER A 191 16.42 10.12 7.30
C SER A 191 16.09 9.09 8.38
N MET A 192 15.38 9.49 9.44
CA MET A 192 14.92 8.58 10.48
C MET A 192 13.90 7.59 9.90
N ASP A 193 14.03 6.31 10.27
CA ASP A 193 13.01 5.32 9.98
C ASP A 193 11.81 5.48 10.93
N VAL A 194 10.62 5.51 10.33
CA VAL A 194 9.34 5.56 11.03
C VAL A 194 8.48 4.37 10.65
N LEU A 195 7.62 4.01 11.58
CA LEU A 195 6.57 3.02 11.44
C LEU A 195 5.25 3.75 11.15
N LEU A 196 4.77 3.66 9.92
CA LEU A 196 3.53 4.27 9.47
C LEU A 196 2.35 3.30 9.69
N GLY A 197 1.41 3.68 10.53
CA GLY A 197 0.16 2.95 10.77
C GLY A 197 -1.04 3.72 10.24
N SER A 198 -2.01 3.02 9.67
CA SER A 198 -3.27 3.60 9.20
C SER A 198 -4.50 2.75 9.52
N ILE A 199 -5.54 3.36 10.10
CA ILE A 199 -6.83 2.73 10.41
C ILE A 199 -7.90 3.38 9.54
N TRP A 200 -8.43 2.61 8.59
CA TRP A 200 -9.63 2.99 7.85
C TRP A 200 -10.87 2.74 8.70
N LEU A 201 -11.70 3.77 8.78
CA LEU A 201 -13.04 3.79 9.35
C LEU A 201 -14.04 4.00 8.20
N GLN A 202 -15.33 3.98 8.51
CA GLN A 202 -16.39 4.04 7.49
C GLN A 202 -16.30 5.29 6.61
N GLU A 203 -16.01 6.46 7.21
CA GLU A 203 -15.95 7.75 6.49
C GLU A 203 -14.66 8.54 6.79
N SER A 204 -13.70 7.93 7.49
CA SER A 204 -12.48 8.59 7.93
C SER A 204 -11.28 7.65 7.97
N LEU A 205 -10.10 8.24 8.03
CA LEU A 205 -8.82 7.54 8.09
C LEU A 205 -7.96 8.21 9.14
N VAL A 206 -7.43 7.40 10.05
CA VAL A 206 -6.44 7.83 11.03
C VAL A 206 -5.09 7.29 10.58
N THR A 207 -4.11 8.17 10.41
CA THR A 207 -2.73 7.78 10.09
C THR A 207 -1.81 8.34 11.14
N ALA A 208 -0.85 7.54 11.62
CA ALA A 208 0.21 8.03 12.50
C ALA A 208 1.55 7.46 12.08
N ALA A 209 2.60 8.25 12.29
CA ALA A 209 3.98 7.81 12.18
C ALA A 209 4.56 7.68 13.58
N LEU A 210 5.14 6.52 13.87
CA LEU A 210 5.84 6.24 15.12
C LEU A 210 7.33 6.16 14.82
N ASP A 211 8.18 6.63 15.72
CA ASP A 211 9.62 6.39 15.65
C ASP A 211 9.88 4.86 15.70
N ALA A 212 10.68 4.33 14.78
CA ALA A 212 10.89 2.89 14.66
C ALA A 212 11.65 2.25 15.84
N THR A 213 12.35 3.07 16.62
CA THR A 213 13.13 2.67 17.80
C THR A 213 12.34 2.85 19.09
N THR A 214 11.81 4.06 19.33
CA THR A 214 11.16 4.41 20.60
C THR A 214 9.65 4.15 20.61
N ARG A 215 9.06 3.94 19.42
CA ARG A 215 7.61 3.81 19.20
C ARG A 215 6.79 5.01 19.71
N GLN A 216 7.42 6.16 19.91
CA GLN A 216 6.72 7.41 20.20
C GLN A 216 6.10 7.97 18.92
N ILE A 217 4.96 8.65 19.06
CA ILE A 217 4.30 9.29 17.92
C ILE A 217 5.14 10.49 17.47
N VAL A 218 5.57 10.45 16.21
CA VAL A 218 6.25 11.56 15.52
C VAL A 218 5.22 12.47 14.84
N GLY A 219 4.15 11.89 14.30
CA GLY A 219 3.10 12.64 13.62
C GLY A 219 1.75 11.92 13.68
N VAL A 220 0.65 12.68 13.68
CA VAL A 220 -0.72 12.16 13.45
C VAL A 220 -1.46 12.95 12.37
N LEU A 221 -2.20 12.24 11.52
CA LEU A 221 -3.20 12.74 10.58
C LEU A 221 -4.56 12.16 10.91
N TYR A 222 -5.59 12.98 10.75
CA TYR A 222 -6.98 12.53 10.71
C TYR A 222 -7.64 13.07 9.44
N ILE A 223 -8.09 12.17 8.58
CA ILE A 223 -8.70 12.47 7.28
C ILE A 223 -10.16 12.08 7.34
N THR A 224 -11.05 12.93 6.85
CA THR A 224 -12.50 12.73 6.82
C THR A 224 -13.08 13.37 5.57
N ASP A 225 -14.39 13.20 5.36
CA ASP A 225 -15.12 13.76 4.23
C ASP A 225 -14.56 13.22 2.91
N PHE A 226 -14.27 11.90 2.89
CA PHE A 226 -13.94 11.23 1.65
C PHE A 226 -15.07 11.48 0.65
N LEU A 227 -14.70 12.01 -0.52
CA LEU A 227 -15.64 12.04 -1.64
C LEU A 227 -16.16 10.62 -1.85
N PRO A 228 -17.48 10.44 -2.06
CA PRO A 228 -18.03 9.13 -2.36
C PRO A 228 -17.25 8.54 -3.53
N SER A 229 -16.53 7.46 -3.24
CA SER A 229 -15.84 6.71 -4.29
C SER A 229 -16.93 6.09 -5.14
N ALA A 230 -16.96 6.40 -6.44
CA ALA A 230 -17.70 5.58 -7.38
C ALA A 230 -17.19 4.12 -7.22
N GLY A 231 -18.01 3.25 -6.63
CA GLY A 231 -17.85 1.79 -6.75
C GLY A 231 -16.97 1.05 -5.74
N ARG A 232 -16.75 1.52 -4.50
CA ARG A 232 -16.24 0.63 -3.43
C ARG A 232 -17.33 0.31 -2.42
N THR A 233 -18.05 -0.78 -2.67
CA THR A 233 -18.85 -1.44 -1.63
C THR A 233 -17.89 -2.03 -0.59
N SER A 234 -18.01 -1.51 0.64
CA SER A 234 -17.35 -2.03 1.83
C SER A 234 -17.65 -3.54 1.99
N PRO A 235 -16.66 -4.39 2.33
CA PRO A 235 -16.97 -5.73 2.80
C PRO A 235 -17.62 -5.57 4.18
N ALA A 236 -18.90 -5.93 4.23
CA ALA A 236 -19.67 -5.93 5.46
C ALA A 236 -19.22 -7.08 6.38
N ARG A 237 -18.88 -6.69 7.61
CA ARG A 237 -18.84 -7.47 8.87
C ARG A 237 -17.62 -8.34 9.14
#